data_AF-A0A8C5PV35-F1
#
_entry.id   AF-A0A8C5PV35-F1
#
_cell.length_a   1.000
_cell.length_b   1.000
_cell.length_c   1.000
_cell.angle_alpha   90.00
_cell.angle_beta   90.00
_cell.angle_gamma   90.00
#
_symmetry.space_group_name_H-M   'P 1'
#
loop_
_entity.id
_entity.type
_entity.pdbx_description
1 polymer ?
#
loop_
_entity_poly.entity_id
_entity_poly.type
_entity_poly.pdbx_seq_one_letter_code
_entity_poly.pdbx_strand_id
1 'polypeptide(L)'
;MDSRKLKELRDFVTACQSKPEILHSPELSFFTEWLHSMGASLPFPRTKESHEEACQAEAAEDKSSSSSSAPKLESEESDLEIDNEGVIAPDDDAPQPMGEENVEVTEDMIEQANEKKMQAIAAIGDGELQKSIDLFTEAKKEGDLCPYIDYRGLNRITIKNAYPIPLISDLFDRFRGSTVSFPDSGDPSVKKWVSTYPFLLPQSAHNLTVLLNVSTSP
;
A
#
# COMPACT_ATOMS: atom_id res chain seq x y z
N MET A 1 12.96 -38.82 41.92
CA MET A 1 13.77 -38.09 40.91
C MET A 1 15.17 -37.94 41.45
N ASP A 2 16.18 -38.28 40.65
CA ASP A 2 17.58 -38.12 41.06
C ASP A 2 17.91 -36.62 41.22
N SER A 3 18.57 -36.24 42.31
CA SER A 3 18.92 -34.82 42.57
C SER A 3 19.82 -34.21 41.48
N ARG A 4 20.61 -35.05 40.80
CA ARG A 4 21.46 -34.64 39.66
C ARG A 4 20.62 -34.24 38.44
N LYS A 5 19.62 -35.05 38.08
CA LYS A 5 18.69 -34.77 36.96
C LYS A 5 17.85 -33.52 37.21
N LEU A 6 17.48 -33.26 38.47
CA LEU A 6 16.78 -32.02 38.83
C LEU A 6 17.67 -30.78 38.68
N LYS A 7 18.98 -30.91 38.91
CA LYS A 7 19.93 -29.82 38.69
C LYS A 7 20.10 -29.56 37.19
N GLU A 8 20.31 -30.61 36.39
CA GLU A 8 20.38 -30.53 34.93
C GLU A 8 19.13 -29.88 34.32
N LEU A 9 17.94 -30.22 34.83
CA LEU A 9 16.68 -29.61 34.39
C LEU A 9 16.61 -28.12 34.75
N ARG A 10 17.06 -27.72 35.94
CA ARG A 10 17.11 -26.30 36.33
C ARG A 10 18.08 -25.51 35.47
N ASP A 11 19.22 -26.10 35.16
CA ASP A 11 20.23 -25.47 34.30
C ASP A 11 19.66 -25.29 32.88
N PHE A 12 18.94 -26.28 32.36
CA PHE A 12 18.23 -26.19 31.06
C PHE A 12 17.16 -25.09 31.05
N VAL A 13 16.31 -25.01 32.08
CA VAL A 13 15.30 -23.95 32.18
C VAL A 13 15.94 -22.56 32.22
N THR A 14 17.07 -22.43 32.90
CA THR A 14 17.85 -21.18 32.95
C THR A 14 18.40 -20.81 31.57
N ALA A 15 18.90 -21.79 30.80
CA ALA A 15 19.37 -21.59 29.44
C ALA A 15 18.24 -21.11 28.50
N CYS A 16 17.05 -21.73 28.58
CA CYS A 16 15.88 -21.32 27.80
C CYS A 16 15.40 -19.89 28.11
N GLN A 17 15.53 -19.44 29.37
CA GLN A 17 15.21 -18.06 29.75
C GLN A 17 16.20 -17.04 29.16
N SER A 18 17.48 -17.42 29.07
CA SER A 18 18.51 -16.55 28.49
C SER A 18 18.47 -16.50 26.96
N LYS A 19 18.08 -17.60 26.30
CA LYS A 19 18.04 -17.73 24.84
C LYS A 19 16.81 -18.52 24.40
N PRO A 20 15.70 -17.85 24.07
CA PRO A 20 14.45 -18.51 23.67
C PRO A 20 14.56 -19.23 22.31
N GLU A 21 15.58 -18.90 21.51
CA GLU A 21 15.83 -19.51 20.19
C GLU A 21 16.06 -21.03 20.25
N ILE A 22 16.58 -21.55 21.39
CA ILE A 22 16.89 -22.97 21.58
C ILE A 22 15.61 -23.83 21.45
N LEU A 23 14.46 -23.28 21.83
CA LEU A 23 13.17 -23.97 21.77
C LEU A 23 12.73 -24.28 20.33
N HIS A 24 13.21 -23.54 19.32
CA HIS A 24 12.83 -23.74 17.92
C HIS A 24 13.70 -24.77 17.18
N SER A 25 14.61 -25.45 17.88
CA SER A 25 15.40 -26.53 17.29
C SER A 25 14.54 -27.78 17.02
N PRO A 26 14.81 -28.52 15.93
CA PRO A 26 14.01 -29.70 15.56
C PRO A 26 14.06 -30.82 16.61
N GLU A 27 15.13 -30.87 17.41
CA GLU A 27 15.34 -31.85 18.49
C GLU A 27 14.42 -31.62 19.69
N LEU A 28 13.96 -30.39 19.91
CA LEU A 28 13.10 -30.00 21.04
C LEU A 28 11.64 -29.77 20.61
N SER A 29 11.26 -30.17 19.39
CA SER A 29 9.89 -30.07 18.86
C SER A 29 8.84 -30.67 19.80
N PHE A 30 9.09 -31.86 20.36
CA PHE A 30 8.20 -32.52 21.33
C PHE A 30 7.93 -31.65 22.58
N PHE A 31 8.91 -30.86 23.02
CA PHE A 31 8.77 -29.97 24.18
C PHE A 31 7.95 -28.72 23.80
N THR A 32 8.12 -28.20 22.59
CA THR A 32 7.28 -27.10 22.09
C THR A 32 5.82 -27.51 21.87
N GLU A 33 5.58 -28.71 21.34
CA GLU A 33 4.23 -29.28 21.21
C GLU A 33 3.56 -29.45 22.58
N TRP A 34 4.31 -29.93 23.56
CA TRP A 34 3.83 -30.03 24.94
C TRP A 34 3.51 -28.66 25.55
N LEU A 35 4.34 -27.63 25.30
CA LEU A 35 4.07 -26.26 25.73
C LEU A 35 2.81 -25.68 25.06
N HIS A 36 2.61 -25.93 23.76
CA HIS A 36 1.38 -25.55 23.05
C HIS A 36 0.15 -26.27 23.61
N SER A 37 0.27 -27.55 23.99
CA SER A 37 -0.82 -28.31 24.64
C SER A 37 -1.21 -27.73 26.00
N MET A 38 -0.29 -27.05 26.69
CA MET A 38 -0.57 -26.33 27.95
C MET A 38 -1.00 -24.87 27.72
N GLY A 39 -1.18 -24.45 26.46
CA GLY A 39 -1.63 -23.10 26.11
C GLY A 39 -0.53 -22.03 26.14
N ALA A 40 0.76 -22.42 26.18
CA ALA A 40 1.85 -21.46 26.08
C ALA A 40 2.04 -21.02 24.62
N SER A 41 2.03 -19.71 24.35
CA SER A 41 2.33 -19.14 23.04
C SER A 41 3.79 -18.67 23.00
N LEU A 42 4.60 -19.33 22.18
CA LEU A 42 6.02 -18.99 22.00
C LEU A 42 6.17 -17.96 20.86
N PRO A 43 6.98 -16.89 21.03
CA PRO A 43 7.22 -15.91 19.97
C PRO A 43 8.00 -16.52 18.79
N PHE A 44 7.77 -16.00 17.58
CA PHE A 44 8.48 -16.45 16.38
C PHE A 44 10.00 -16.21 16.47
N PRO A 45 10.83 -17.17 15.99
CA PRO A 45 12.28 -16.99 15.99
C PRO A 45 12.68 -15.87 15.03
N ARG A 46 13.58 -14.97 15.47
CA ARG A 46 14.23 -14.02 14.57
C ARG A 46 15.40 -14.72 13.89
N THR A 47 15.23 -15.11 12.64
CA THR A 47 16.32 -15.62 11.80
C THR A 47 17.31 -14.48 11.53
N LYS A 48 18.48 -14.51 12.17
CA LYS A 48 19.68 -13.80 11.69
C LYS A 48 20.59 -14.84 11.04
N GLU A 49 20.35 -15.12 9.76
CA GLU A 49 21.33 -15.78 8.91
C GLU A 49 22.24 -14.71 8.31
N SER A 50 23.39 -14.51 8.94
CA SER A 50 24.57 -14.02 8.24
C SER A 50 25.24 -15.23 7.59
N HIS A 51 24.89 -15.50 6.33
CA HIS A 51 25.72 -16.26 5.40
C HIS A 51 26.03 -15.33 4.23
N GLU A 52 27.20 -14.72 4.28
CA GLU A 52 27.90 -14.33 3.07
C GLU A 52 28.26 -15.63 2.35
N GLU A 53 27.55 -15.95 1.28
CA GLU A 53 28.03 -16.91 0.29
C GLU A 53 27.72 -16.37 -1.09
N ALA A 54 28.77 -15.83 -1.70
CA ALA A 54 28.81 -15.33 -3.05
C ALA A 54 28.65 -16.48 -4.05
N CYS A 55 27.68 -16.38 -4.96
CA CYS A 55 27.78 -16.99 -6.27
C CYS A 55 28.48 -15.99 -7.20
N GLN A 56 29.80 -16.11 -7.33
CA GLN A 56 30.53 -15.56 -8.47
C GLN A 56 31.00 -16.72 -9.34
N ALA A 57 30.37 -16.83 -10.51
CA ALA A 57 31.07 -17.28 -11.71
C ALA A 57 31.73 -16.03 -12.32
N GLU A 58 33.03 -16.08 -12.57
CA GLU A 58 33.66 -15.87 -13.88
C GLU A 58 35.18 -15.73 -13.71
N ALA A 59 35.87 -15.97 -14.82
CA ALA A 59 37.23 -16.46 -14.94
C ALA A 59 38.37 -15.47 -14.65
N ALA A 60 39.52 -16.09 -14.40
CA ALA A 60 40.87 -15.69 -14.78
C ALA A 60 41.59 -14.58 -13.98
N GLU A 61 42.69 -15.03 -13.36
CA GLU A 61 43.77 -14.28 -12.76
C GLU A 61 44.44 -13.28 -13.74
N ASP A 62 44.81 -12.07 -13.27
CA ASP A 62 46.23 -11.65 -13.17
C ASP A 62 46.39 -10.34 -12.36
N LYS A 63 47.61 -10.14 -11.88
CA LYS A 63 48.08 -9.36 -10.72
C LYS A 63 48.13 -7.82 -10.84
N SER A 64 48.14 -7.24 -9.62
CA SER A 64 49.00 -6.15 -9.12
C SER A 64 48.55 -4.68 -9.19
N SER A 65 48.26 -4.15 -7.99
CA SER A 65 48.69 -2.86 -7.40
C SER A 65 48.77 -1.59 -8.27
N SER A 66 47.96 -0.58 -7.95
CA SER A 66 48.41 0.69 -7.32
C SER A 66 47.29 1.74 -7.25
N SER A 67 47.48 2.65 -6.31
CA SER A 67 46.69 3.84 -5.94
C SER A 67 46.21 4.76 -7.06
N SER A 68 45.00 5.29 -6.95
CA SER A 68 44.76 6.74 -7.10
C SER A 68 43.38 7.16 -6.57
N SER A 69 43.39 8.27 -5.84
CA SER A 69 42.25 8.99 -5.26
C SER A 69 41.36 9.61 -6.33
N ALA A 70 40.05 9.38 -6.26
CA ALA A 70 39.04 10.13 -7.00
C ALA A 70 38.11 10.87 -6.00
N PRO A 71 37.73 12.13 -6.29
CA PRO A 71 37.08 13.02 -5.33
C PRO A 71 35.66 12.57 -5.02
N LYS A 72 35.28 12.71 -3.75
CA LYS A 72 33.93 12.51 -3.26
C LYS A 72 33.06 13.65 -3.80
N LEU A 73 32.24 13.35 -4.80
CA LEU A 73 31.09 14.15 -5.15
C LEU A 73 30.09 14.01 -4.00
N GLU A 74 30.16 14.92 -3.05
CA GLU A 74 29.06 15.18 -2.13
C GLU A 74 27.96 15.79 -2.99
N SER A 75 27.02 14.94 -3.42
CA SER A 75 25.72 15.42 -3.87
C SER A 75 25.13 16.17 -2.68
N GLU A 76 24.97 17.48 -2.83
CA GLU A 76 24.17 18.31 -1.96
C GLU A 76 22.73 17.75 -2.01
N GLU A 77 22.44 16.74 -1.19
CA GLU A 77 21.07 16.36 -0.86
C GLU A 77 20.47 17.59 -0.18
N SER A 78 19.71 18.34 -0.96
CA SER A 78 18.88 19.41 -0.45
C SER A 78 17.98 18.83 0.64
N ASP A 79 18.25 19.22 1.89
CA ASP A 79 17.32 19.14 3.02
C ASP A 79 16.14 20.05 2.68
N LEU A 80 15.26 19.57 1.81
CA LEU A 80 14.02 20.26 1.46
C LEU A 80 13.10 20.10 2.66
N GLU A 81 12.95 21.17 3.44
CA GLU A 81 11.95 21.27 4.49
C GLU A 81 10.58 20.99 3.87
N ILE A 82 10.05 19.78 4.12
CA ILE A 82 8.71 19.41 3.67
C ILE A 82 7.74 20.28 4.45
N ASP A 83 7.07 21.17 3.73
CA ASP A 83 6.01 22.00 4.28
C ASP A 83 4.92 21.09 4.87
N ASN A 84 4.74 21.19 6.18
CA ASN A 84 3.73 20.43 6.92
C ASN A 84 2.40 21.18 7.01
N GLU A 85 2.23 22.28 6.27
CA GLU A 85 0.97 23.03 6.21
C GLU A 85 -0.14 22.17 5.59
N GLY A 86 -1.17 21.89 6.39
CA GLY A 86 -2.26 20.98 6.05
C GLY A 86 -2.12 19.54 6.57
N VAL A 87 -1.07 19.21 7.34
CA VAL A 87 -0.95 17.91 8.03
C VAL A 87 -1.98 17.83 9.16
N ILE A 88 -2.98 16.98 8.95
CA ILE A 88 -4.01 16.65 9.95
C ILE A 88 -3.47 15.63 10.95
N ALA A 89 -3.90 15.72 12.21
CA ALA A 89 -3.57 14.75 13.23
C ALA A 89 -4.04 13.34 12.82
N PRO A 90 -3.33 12.28 13.26
CA PRO A 90 -3.82 10.92 13.06
C PRO A 90 -5.21 10.78 13.68
N ASP A 91 -6.09 10.15 12.93
CA ASP A 91 -7.42 9.78 13.42
C ASP A 91 -7.28 8.56 14.34
N ASP A 92 -7.70 8.72 15.59
CA ASP A 92 -7.69 7.68 16.64
C ASP A 92 -9.06 7.01 16.81
N ASP A 93 -9.98 7.20 15.85
CA ASP A 93 -11.31 6.64 15.89
C ASP A 93 -11.32 5.10 15.88
N ALA A 94 -12.37 4.55 16.50
CA ALA A 94 -12.60 3.12 16.50
C ALA A 94 -12.69 2.58 15.06
N PRO A 95 -12.14 1.39 14.77
CA PRO A 95 -12.26 0.79 13.46
C PRO A 95 -13.73 0.75 13.01
N GLN A 96 -13.99 1.31 11.84
CA GLN A 96 -15.33 1.30 11.24
C GLN A 96 -15.83 -0.14 11.12
N PRO A 97 -17.12 -0.41 11.39
CA PRO A 97 -17.65 -1.77 11.38
C PRO A 97 -17.60 -2.34 9.96
N MET A 98 -17.08 -3.56 9.85
CA MET A 98 -16.91 -4.28 8.59
C MET A 98 -17.97 -5.38 8.44
N GLY A 99 -18.26 -5.78 7.20
CA GLY A 99 -19.12 -6.93 6.92
C GLY A 99 -18.51 -8.25 7.40
N GLU A 100 -19.35 -9.26 7.57
CA GLU A 100 -18.92 -10.60 8.02
C GLU A 100 -18.43 -11.44 6.82
N GLU A 101 -17.23 -12.02 6.93
CA GLU A 101 -16.52 -12.71 5.83
C GLU A 101 -17.19 -14.00 5.34
N ASN A 102 -18.07 -14.61 6.15
CA ASN A 102 -18.65 -15.94 5.86
C ASN A 102 -20.13 -15.89 5.42
N VAL A 103 -20.68 -14.70 5.19
CA VAL A 103 -22.08 -14.58 4.75
C VAL A 103 -22.15 -14.85 3.25
N GLU A 104 -22.84 -15.92 2.87
CA GLU A 104 -23.16 -16.20 1.46
C GLU A 104 -24.04 -15.07 0.93
N VAL A 105 -23.44 -14.23 0.09
CA VAL A 105 -24.13 -13.09 -0.51
C VAL A 105 -25.09 -13.63 -1.58
N THR A 106 -26.39 -13.58 -1.30
CA THR A 106 -27.44 -13.92 -2.27
C THR A 106 -27.70 -12.75 -3.23
N GLU A 107 -28.27 -13.02 -4.41
CA GLU A 107 -28.57 -12.00 -5.43
C GLU A 107 -29.40 -10.82 -4.86
N ASP A 108 -30.38 -11.13 -4.00
CA ASP A 108 -31.25 -10.14 -3.35
C ASP A 108 -30.47 -9.23 -2.37
N MET A 109 -29.41 -9.75 -1.75
CA MET A 109 -28.53 -8.98 -0.87
C MET A 109 -27.63 -8.02 -1.65
N ILE A 110 -27.18 -8.42 -2.85
CA ILE A 110 -26.42 -7.55 -3.77
C ILE A 110 -27.28 -6.37 -4.23
N GLU A 111 -28.55 -6.63 -4.57
CA GLU A 111 -29.47 -5.57 -5.00
C GLU A 111 -29.74 -4.56 -3.87
N GLN A 112 -29.98 -5.04 -2.65
CA GLN A 112 -30.18 -4.18 -1.47
C GLN A 112 -28.93 -3.34 -1.15
N ALA A 113 -27.75 -3.93 -1.24
CA ALA A 113 -26.49 -3.21 -1.05
C ALA A 113 -26.25 -2.16 -2.15
N ASN A 114 -26.55 -2.47 -3.41
CA ASN A 114 -26.43 -1.54 -4.54
C ASN A 114 -27.41 -0.36 -4.44
N GLU A 115 -28.63 -0.60 -3.97
CA GLU A 115 -29.62 0.46 -3.73
C GLU A 115 -29.14 1.43 -2.64
N LYS A 116 -28.64 0.91 -1.50
CA LYS A 116 -28.05 1.74 -0.44
C LYS A 116 -26.82 2.52 -0.92
N LYS A 117 -26.00 1.91 -1.78
CA LYS A 117 -24.84 2.56 -2.42
C LYS A 117 -25.26 3.72 -3.31
N MET A 118 -26.32 3.55 -4.10
CA MET A 118 -26.87 4.63 -4.91
C MET A 118 -27.39 5.79 -4.03
N GLN A 119 -28.07 5.46 -2.93
CA GLN A 119 -28.54 6.47 -1.97
C GLN A 119 -27.39 7.20 -1.27
N ALA A 120 -26.31 6.48 -0.94
CA ALA A 120 -25.11 7.06 -0.35
C ALA A 120 -24.42 8.05 -1.30
N ILE A 121 -24.39 7.74 -2.60
CA ILE A 121 -23.84 8.63 -3.64
C ILE A 121 -24.71 9.88 -3.80
N ALA A 122 -26.04 9.74 -3.75
CA ALA A 122 -26.95 10.88 -3.77
C ALA A 122 -26.70 11.82 -2.57
N ALA A 123 -26.55 11.25 -1.36
CA ALA A 123 -26.24 12.01 -0.15
C ALA A 123 -24.89 12.76 -0.22
N ILE A 124 -23.89 12.23 -0.96
CA ILE A 124 -22.65 12.96 -1.25
C ILE A 124 -22.93 14.18 -2.12
N GLY A 125 -23.76 14.03 -3.16
CA GLY A 125 -24.17 15.12 -4.03
C GLY A 125 -24.87 16.26 -3.29
N ASP A 126 -25.62 15.92 -2.24
CA ASP A 126 -26.32 16.88 -1.36
C ASP A 126 -25.43 17.45 -0.23
N GLY A 127 -24.20 16.95 -0.08
CA GLY A 127 -23.27 17.38 0.98
C GLY A 127 -23.53 16.76 2.36
N GLU A 128 -24.41 15.76 2.46
CA GLU A 128 -24.71 15.01 3.68
C GLU A 128 -23.71 13.86 3.88
N LEU A 129 -22.44 14.19 4.19
CA LEU A 129 -21.35 13.22 4.26
C LEU A 129 -21.56 12.14 5.35
N GLN A 130 -22.06 12.51 6.53
CA GLN A 130 -22.25 11.55 7.63
C GLN A 130 -23.27 10.46 7.27
N LYS A 131 -24.40 10.88 6.67
CA LYS A 131 -25.45 9.96 6.21
C LYS A 131 -24.95 9.06 5.09
N SER A 132 -24.09 9.58 4.22
CA SER A 132 -23.42 8.76 3.21
C SER A 132 -22.55 7.67 3.84
N ILE A 133 -21.74 8.02 4.85
CA ILE A 133 -20.90 7.06 5.58
C ILE A 133 -21.76 5.95 6.21
N ASP A 134 -22.87 6.31 6.84
CA ASP A 134 -23.78 5.34 7.46
C ASP A 134 -24.38 4.38 6.41
N LEU A 135 -24.86 4.91 5.28
CA LEU A 135 -25.43 4.12 4.18
C LEU A 135 -24.40 3.20 3.51
N PHE A 136 -23.17 3.66 3.30
CA PHE A 136 -22.08 2.81 2.81
C PHE A 136 -21.72 1.71 3.81
N THR A 137 -21.78 2.02 5.10
CA THR A 137 -21.50 1.06 6.17
C THR A 137 -22.57 -0.02 6.23
N GLU A 138 -23.84 0.35 6.03
CA GLU A 138 -24.96 -0.60 5.91
C GLU A 138 -24.84 -1.46 4.65
N ALA A 139 -24.52 -0.88 3.50
CA ALA A 139 -24.31 -1.62 2.26
C ALA A 139 -23.18 -2.67 2.41
N LYS A 140 -22.11 -2.32 3.11
CA LYS A 140 -21.00 -3.24 3.42
C LYS A 140 -21.40 -4.37 4.38
N LYS A 141 -22.40 -4.17 5.25
CA LYS A 141 -22.94 -5.22 6.13
C LYS A 141 -23.89 -6.15 5.39
N GLU A 142 -24.63 -5.62 4.42
CA GLU A 142 -25.61 -6.39 3.63
C GLU A 142 -24.98 -7.18 2.47
N GLY A 143 -23.67 -7.14 2.29
CA GLY A 143 -22.98 -7.99 1.31
C GLY A 143 -22.49 -7.26 0.07
N ASP A 144 -22.28 -5.93 0.10
CA ASP A 144 -21.47 -5.26 -0.95
C ASP A 144 -20.07 -5.91 -0.96
N LEU A 145 -19.77 -6.65 -2.02
CA LEU A 145 -18.50 -7.36 -2.21
C LEU A 145 -17.40 -6.36 -2.57
N CYS A 146 -16.72 -5.85 -1.55
CA CYS A 146 -15.41 -5.20 -1.72
C CYS A 146 -14.34 -6.16 -1.23
N PRO A 147 -13.65 -6.92 -2.10
CA PRO A 147 -12.53 -7.76 -1.68
C PRO A 147 -11.40 -6.84 -1.17
N TYR A 148 -11.39 -6.62 0.15
CA TYR A 148 -10.45 -5.77 0.85
C TYR A 148 -9.73 -6.60 1.90
N ILE A 149 -8.41 -6.71 1.76
CA ILE A 149 -7.55 -7.44 2.69
C ILE A 149 -6.99 -6.45 3.71
N ASP A 150 -7.23 -6.68 5.00
CA ASP A 150 -6.71 -5.80 6.07
C ASP A 150 -5.20 -5.99 6.27
N TYR A 151 -4.41 -5.18 5.56
CA TYR A 151 -2.95 -5.17 5.68
C TYR A 151 -2.43 -4.36 6.89
N ARG A 152 -3.28 -3.79 7.77
CA ARG A 152 -2.79 -2.90 8.87
C ARG A 152 -1.78 -3.60 9.79
N GLY A 153 -2.01 -4.87 10.11
CA GLY A 153 -1.07 -5.68 10.90
C GLY A 153 0.24 -5.93 10.16
N LEU A 154 0.16 -6.29 8.88
CA LEU A 154 1.31 -6.55 8.01
C LEU A 154 2.13 -5.29 7.74
N ASN A 155 1.48 -4.15 7.51
CA ASN A 155 2.12 -2.85 7.28
C ASN A 155 2.86 -2.32 8.51
N ARG A 156 2.51 -2.79 9.72
CA ARG A 156 3.22 -2.45 10.97
C ARG A 156 4.53 -3.20 11.12
N ILE A 157 4.60 -4.43 10.63
CA ILE A 157 5.81 -5.27 10.70
C ILE A 157 6.72 -5.14 9.46
N THR A 158 6.19 -4.63 8.36
CA THR A 158 6.93 -4.47 7.10
C THR A 158 7.81 -3.22 7.12
N ILE A 159 9.05 -3.34 6.66
CA ILE A 159 9.96 -2.20 6.47
C ILE A 159 9.43 -1.34 5.31
N LYS A 160 9.15 -0.07 5.59
CA LYS A 160 8.65 0.88 4.57
C LYS A 160 9.81 1.33 3.68
N ASN A 161 9.92 0.75 2.49
CA ASN A 161 10.81 1.24 1.45
C ASN A 161 10.16 2.44 0.75
N ALA A 162 10.48 3.65 1.24
CA ALA A 162 10.00 4.89 0.65
C ALA A 162 10.84 5.24 -0.58
N TYR A 163 10.27 5.11 -1.77
CA TYR A 163 10.86 5.63 -2.99
C TYR A 163 10.45 7.09 -3.17
N PRO A 164 11.36 7.97 -3.61
CA PRO A 164 11.00 9.34 -3.92
C PRO A 164 10.01 9.33 -5.09
N ILE A 165 8.75 9.64 -4.81
CA ILE A 165 7.75 9.86 -5.84
C ILE A 165 8.06 11.25 -6.44
N PRO A 166 8.19 11.38 -7.77
CA PRO A 166 8.48 12.66 -8.39
C PRO A 166 7.40 13.68 -8.03
N LEU A 167 7.81 14.93 -7.87
CA LEU A 167 6.88 16.01 -7.58
C LEU A 167 5.89 16.17 -8.73
N ILE A 168 4.66 16.53 -8.41
CA ILE A 168 3.59 16.67 -9.42
C ILE A 168 3.96 17.70 -10.50
N SER A 169 4.69 18.76 -10.14
CA SER A 169 5.21 19.76 -11.08
C SER A 169 6.12 19.14 -12.14
N ASP A 170 7.03 18.26 -11.72
CA ASP A 170 8.03 17.64 -12.58
C ASP A 170 7.36 16.67 -13.56
N LEU A 171 6.27 16.01 -13.13
CA LEU A 171 5.44 15.19 -13.99
C LEU A 171 4.69 16.04 -15.04
N PHE A 172 4.13 17.18 -14.64
CA PHE A 172 3.44 18.09 -15.57
C PHE A 172 4.38 18.76 -16.56
N ASP A 173 5.60 19.11 -16.15
CA ASP A 173 6.62 19.66 -17.04
C ASP A 173 7.03 18.68 -18.13
N ARG A 174 7.09 17.38 -17.81
CA ARG A 174 7.26 16.32 -18.82
C ARG A 174 6.07 16.21 -19.77
N PHE A 175 4.87 16.53 -19.30
CA PHE A 175 3.66 16.49 -20.10
C PHE A 175 3.47 17.74 -20.98
N ARG A 176 4.15 18.86 -20.68
CA ARG A 176 4.12 20.08 -21.49
C ARG A 176 4.62 19.78 -22.90
N GLY A 177 3.75 20.00 -23.88
CA GLY A 177 4.03 19.73 -25.31
C GLY A 177 3.47 18.40 -25.83
N SER A 178 2.87 17.57 -24.98
CA SER A 178 2.11 16.40 -25.42
C SER A 178 0.78 16.84 -26.04
N THR A 179 0.64 16.70 -27.36
CA THR A 179 -0.62 16.97 -28.06
C THR A 179 -1.33 15.65 -28.34
N VAL A 180 -2.55 15.49 -27.80
CA VAL A 180 -3.42 14.38 -28.17
C VAL A 180 -3.99 14.68 -29.56
N SER A 181 -3.45 14.02 -30.58
CA SER A 181 -4.01 14.09 -31.93
C SER A 181 -5.23 13.17 -31.99
N PHE A 182 -6.42 13.75 -31.89
CA PHE A 182 -7.62 13.05 -32.31
C PHE A 182 -7.56 12.94 -33.84
N PRO A 183 -7.68 11.73 -34.42
CA PRO A 183 -7.90 11.63 -35.85
C PRO A 183 -9.13 12.48 -36.18
N ASP A 184 -9.05 13.27 -37.25
CA ASP A 184 -10.12 14.12 -37.76
C ASP A 184 -11.26 13.23 -38.30
N SER A 185 -11.87 12.45 -37.42
CA SER A 185 -13.17 11.85 -37.66
C SER A 185 -14.18 12.88 -37.20
N GLY A 186 -15.08 13.26 -38.09
CA GLY A 186 -16.26 14.07 -37.78
C GLY A 186 -17.25 13.36 -36.86
N ASP A 187 -16.75 12.62 -35.88
CA ASP A 187 -17.49 11.79 -34.96
C ASP A 187 -18.29 12.69 -34.00
N PRO A 188 -19.63 12.61 -34.03
CA PRO A 188 -20.51 13.45 -33.20
C PRO A 188 -20.20 13.31 -31.70
N SER A 189 -19.68 12.15 -31.29
CA SER A 189 -19.32 11.85 -29.92
C SER A 189 -18.16 12.70 -29.41
N VAL A 190 -17.15 12.97 -30.25
CA VAL A 190 -15.99 13.83 -29.87
C VAL A 190 -16.46 15.27 -29.69
N LYS A 191 -17.33 15.76 -30.59
CA LYS A 191 -17.94 17.10 -30.48
C LYS A 191 -18.81 17.25 -29.22
N LYS A 192 -19.60 16.22 -28.90
CA LYS A 192 -20.42 16.18 -27.67
C LYS A 192 -19.55 16.17 -26.42
N TRP A 193 -18.46 15.42 -26.42
CA TRP A 193 -17.54 15.34 -25.29
C TRP A 193 -16.79 16.66 -25.04
N VAL A 194 -16.25 17.27 -26.10
CA VAL A 194 -15.60 18.61 -26.08
C VAL A 194 -16.56 19.70 -25.58
N SER A 195 -17.85 19.63 -25.96
CA SER A 195 -18.90 20.55 -25.50
C SER A 195 -19.29 20.32 -24.02
N THR A 196 -19.32 19.06 -23.57
CA THR A 196 -19.71 18.71 -22.20
C THR A 196 -18.62 19.05 -21.19
N TYR A 197 -17.34 18.99 -21.58
CA TYR A 197 -16.21 19.23 -20.68
C TYR A 197 -15.21 20.27 -21.23
N PRO A 198 -15.63 21.54 -21.37
CA PRO A 198 -14.80 22.59 -21.97
C PRO A 198 -13.58 22.96 -21.10
N PHE A 199 -13.61 22.66 -19.80
CA PHE A 199 -12.54 22.97 -18.84
C PHE A 199 -11.37 21.98 -18.87
N LEU A 200 -11.53 20.81 -19.50
CA LEU A 200 -10.48 19.79 -19.65
C LEU A 200 -9.64 20.01 -20.91
N LEU A 201 -9.99 21.00 -21.75
CA LEU A 201 -9.20 21.35 -22.92
C LEU A 201 -7.99 22.16 -22.50
N PRO A 202 -6.76 21.76 -22.91
CA PRO A 202 -5.57 22.56 -22.67
C PRO A 202 -5.75 23.95 -23.30
N GLN A 203 -5.26 25.01 -22.64
CA GLN A 203 -5.50 26.40 -23.06
C GLN A 203 -5.09 26.71 -24.52
N SER A 204 -4.21 25.91 -25.15
CA SER A 204 -3.89 26.07 -26.57
C SER A 204 -5.02 25.66 -27.53
N ALA A 205 -5.99 24.86 -27.06
CA ALA A 205 -7.16 24.47 -27.81
C ALA A 205 -8.28 25.52 -27.79
N HIS A 206 -8.17 26.58 -26.98
CA HIS A 206 -9.11 27.71 -27.03
C HIS A 206 -9.15 28.38 -28.41
N ASN A 207 -8.04 28.34 -29.16
CA ASN A 207 -8.01 28.82 -30.54
C ASN A 207 -8.85 27.93 -31.50
N LEU A 208 -9.00 26.63 -31.22
CA LEU A 208 -9.91 25.75 -31.97
C LEU A 208 -11.38 26.01 -31.61
N THR A 209 -11.70 26.27 -30.35
CA THR A 209 -13.06 26.65 -29.91
C THR A 209 -13.52 27.95 -30.58
N VAL A 210 -12.61 28.92 -30.74
CA VAL A 210 -12.90 30.17 -31.46
C VAL A 210 -13.16 29.91 -32.96
N LEU A 211 -12.38 29.04 -33.61
CA LEU A 211 -12.57 28.76 -35.04
C LEU A 211 -13.85 27.97 -35.35
N LEU A 212 -14.27 27.06 -34.48
CA LEU A 212 -15.53 26.31 -34.65
C LEU A 212 -16.78 27.19 -34.45
N ASN A 213 -16.72 28.17 -33.55
CA ASN A 213 -17.84 29.09 -33.31
C ASN A 213 -17.99 30.18 -34.39
N VAL A 214 -16.91 30.55 -35.09
CA VAL A 214 -16.97 31.58 -36.16
C VAL A 214 -17.60 31.03 -37.44
N SER A 215 -17.60 29.71 -37.67
CA SER A 215 -18.22 29.11 -38.87
C SER A 215 -19.72 28.88 -38.77
N THR A 216 -20.36 29.20 -37.64
CA THR A 216 -21.78 28.85 -37.40
C THR A 216 -22.60 30.05 -36.92
N SER A 217 -22.79 31.04 -37.79
CA SER A 217 -23.87 32.04 -37.71
C SER A 217 -24.00 32.80 -39.04
N PRO A 218 -25.21 33.31 -39.35
CA PRO A 218 -26.11 32.75 -40.36
C PRO A 218 -25.87 33.21 -41.80
#